data_AF-A0A3D8UJE5-F1
#
_entry.id   AF-A0A3D8UJE5-F1
#
_cell.length_a   1.000
_cell.length_b   1.000
_cell.length_c   1.000
_cell.angle_alpha   90.00
_cell.angle_beta   90.00
_cell.angle_gamma   90.00
#
_symmetry.space_group_name_H-M   'P 1'
#
loop_
_entity.id
_entity.type
_entity.pdbx_description
1 polymer ?
#
loop_
_entity_poly.entity_id
_entity_poly.type
_entity_poly.pdbx_seq_one_letter_code
_entity_poly.pdbx_strand_id
1 'polypeptide(L)'
;PLQLQVLPQQQLLLQPLQLQSVMGYVNKINAYLNETEPWKVIKEDSSRATAILHTSLTAIEACASLFTPFMPTTSEIVKGAIEKNTNNNWSVNDIKKGAPLQDIGHLFKKFD
;
A
#
# COMPACT_ATOMS: atom_id res chain seq x y z
N PRO A 1 21.85 -23.24 6.40
CA PRO A 1 21.00 -22.48 5.46
C PRO A 1 21.79 -21.35 4.78
N LEU A 2 22.08 -21.51 3.49
CA LEU A 2 22.82 -20.53 2.69
C LEU A 2 22.10 -19.17 2.72
N GLN A 3 22.69 -18.18 3.38
CA GLN A 3 22.38 -16.79 3.12
C GLN A 3 22.86 -16.51 1.69
N LEU A 4 21.93 -16.42 0.75
CA LEU A 4 22.20 -15.84 -0.57
C LEU A 4 22.57 -14.37 -0.32
N GLN A 5 23.84 -14.09 -0.06
CA GLN A 5 24.40 -12.73 -0.18
C GLN A 5 24.48 -12.43 -1.67
N VAL A 6 23.38 -11.91 -2.20
CA VAL A 6 23.32 -11.35 -3.54
C VAL A 6 24.36 -10.22 -3.60
N LEU A 7 25.34 -10.33 -4.49
CA LEU A 7 26.41 -9.33 -4.60
C LEU A 7 25.80 -7.93 -4.85
N PRO A 8 26.39 -6.83 -4.35
CA PRO A 8 25.82 -5.48 -4.49
C PRO A 8 25.47 -5.08 -5.94
N GLN A 9 26.28 -5.54 -6.89
CA GLN A 9 26.06 -5.36 -8.33
C GLN A 9 24.81 -6.10 -8.83
N GLN A 10 24.51 -7.28 -8.28
CA GLN A 10 23.31 -8.06 -8.58
C GLN A 10 22.06 -7.48 -7.91
N GLN A 11 22.18 -6.86 -6.72
CA GLN A 11 21.07 -6.15 -6.10
C GLN A 11 20.60 -4.96 -6.95
N LEU A 12 21.52 -4.22 -7.57
CA LEU A 12 21.18 -3.10 -8.46
C LEU A 12 20.40 -3.55 -9.70
N LEU A 13 20.76 -4.71 -10.28
CA LEU A 13 20.10 -5.26 -11.47
C LEU A 13 18.67 -5.77 -11.20
N LEU A 14 18.34 -6.13 -9.96
CA LEU A 14 17.02 -6.67 -9.59
C LEU A 14 16.00 -5.59 -9.20
N GLN A 15 16.43 -4.35 -8.99
CA GLN A 15 15.55 -3.24 -8.63
C GLN A 15 14.31 -3.07 -9.53
N PRO A 16 14.41 -3.10 -10.88
CA PRO A 16 13.23 -2.98 -11.73
C PRO A 16 12.24 -4.14 -11.55
N LEU A 17 12.72 -5.37 -11.34
CA LEU A 17 11.87 -6.54 -11.12
C LEU A 17 11.14 -6.46 -9.77
N GLN A 18 11.84 -5.96 -8.74
CA GLN A 18 11.24 -5.73 -7.42
C GLN A 18 10.14 -4.67 -7.51
N LEU A 19 10.41 -3.55 -8.17
CA LEU A 19 9.43 -2.49 -8.37
C LEU A 19 8.19 -2.99 -9.13
N GLN A 20 8.39 -3.75 -10.20
CA GLN A 20 7.29 -4.38 -10.95
C GLN A 20 6.45 -5.33 -10.07
N SER A 21 7.11 -6.08 -9.18
CA SER A 21 6.43 -6.96 -8.24
C SER A 21 5.55 -6.18 -7.27
N VAL A 22 6.05 -5.08 -6.69
CA VAL A 22 5.27 -4.21 -5.80
C VAL A 22 4.09 -3.57 -6.56
N MET A 23 4.32 -3.09 -7.79
CA MET A 23 3.23 -2.58 -8.66
C MET A 23 2.16 -3.64 -8.95
N GLY A 24 2.56 -4.91 -9.10
CA GLY A 24 1.63 -6.03 -9.23
C GLY A 24 0.68 -6.17 -8.02
N TYR A 25 1.14 -5.88 -6.80
CA TYR A 25 0.27 -5.87 -5.62
C TYR A 25 -0.71 -4.70 -5.64
N VAL A 26 -0.26 -3.51 -6.03
CA VAL A 26 -1.15 -2.34 -6.18
C VAL A 26 -2.28 -2.64 -7.17
N ASN A 27 -1.98 -3.27 -8.30
CA ASN A 27 -2.99 -3.67 -9.27
C ASN A 27 -4.01 -4.66 -8.71
N LYS A 28 -3.58 -5.61 -7.86
CA LYS A 28 -4.49 -6.53 -7.17
C LYS A 28 -5.42 -5.81 -6.19
N ILE A 29 -4.92 -4.81 -5.46
CA ILE A 29 -5.75 -3.98 -4.57
C ILE A 29 -6.81 -3.23 -5.38
N ASN A 30 -6.42 -2.63 -6.52
CA ASN A 30 -7.35 -1.95 -7.41
C ASN A 30 -8.41 -2.91 -7.99
N ALA A 31 -8.00 -4.11 -8.42
CA ALA A 31 -8.92 -5.14 -8.89
C ALA A 31 -9.91 -5.54 -7.79
N TYR A 32 -9.43 -5.79 -6.57
CA TYR A 32 -10.28 -6.12 -5.43
C TYR A 32 -11.32 -5.02 -5.13
N LEU A 33 -10.92 -3.75 -5.14
CA LEU A 33 -11.85 -2.63 -4.95
C LEU A 33 -12.89 -2.52 -6.08
N ASN A 34 -12.48 -2.78 -7.33
CA ASN A 34 -13.39 -2.76 -8.48
C ASN A 34 -14.37 -3.94 -8.48
N GLU A 35 -13.93 -5.13 -8.07
CA GLU A 35 -14.79 -6.32 -7.99
C GLU A 35 -15.77 -6.26 -6.82
N THR A 36 -15.35 -5.65 -5.71
CA THR A 36 -16.17 -5.55 -4.49
C THR A 36 -17.03 -4.29 -4.42
N GLU A 37 -16.73 -3.28 -5.24
CA GLU A 37 -17.48 -2.01 -5.37
C GLU A 37 -17.96 -1.44 -4.02
N PRO A 38 -17.07 -1.12 -3.06
CA PRO A 38 -17.46 -0.74 -1.70
C PRO A 38 -18.37 0.50 -1.66
N TRP A 39 -18.28 1.40 -2.64
CA TRP A 39 -19.17 2.56 -2.81
C TRP A 39 -20.63 2.19 -3.11
N LYS A 40 -20.89 0.97 -3.59
CA LYS A 40 -22.23 0.39 -3.71
C LYS A 40 -22.59 -0.38 -2.45
N VAL A 41 -21.71 -1.28 -1.99
CA VAL A 41 -21.95 -2.17 -0.85
C VAL A 41 -22.31 -1.40 0.43
N ILE A 42 -21.70 -0.23 0.66
CA ILE A 42 -21.96 0.62 1.84
C ILE A 42 -23.45 0.98 2.02
N LYS A 43 -24.24 0.97 0.94
CA LYS A 43 -25.67 1.31 0.96
C LYS A 43 -26.54 0.17 1.51
N GLU A 44 -26.03 -1.05 1.50
CA GLU A 44 -26.77 -2.28 1.89
C GLU A 44 -26.15 -2.93 3.13
N ASP A 45 -24.82 -3.05 3.17
CA ASP A 45 -24.08 -3.65 4.27
C ASP A 45 -22.85 -2.80 4.61
N SER A 46 -23.03 -1.94 5.61
CA SER A 46 -21.96 -1.06 6.10
C SER A 46 -20.80 -1.83 6.74
N SER A 47 -21.08 -2.97 7.38
CA SER A 47 -20.06 -3.81 8.02
C SER A 47 -19.15 -4.44 6.97
N ARG A 48 -19.74 -4.97 5.89
CA ARG A 48 -18.99 -5.54 4.76
C ARG A 48 -18.15 -4.49 4.04
N ALA A 49 -18.72 -3.32 3.74
CA ALA A 49 -17.97 -2.23 3.13
C ALA A 49 -16.78 -1.79 3.99
N THR A 50 -16.98 -1.71 5.31
CA THR A 50 -15.91 -1.41 6.28
C THR A 50 -14.80 -2.46 6.22
N ALA A 51 -15.13 -3.75 6.17
CA ALA A 51 -14.14 -4.83 6.06
C ALA A 51 -13.33 -4.76 4.76
N ILE A 52 -14.00 -4.48 3.62
CA ILE A 52 -13.35 -4.30 2.32
C ILE A 52 -12.35 -3.13 2.38
N LEU A 53 -12.82 -1.96 2.81
CA LEU A 53 -11.99 -0.75 2.88
C LEU A 53 -10.82 -0.91 3.86
N HIS A 54 -11.04 -1.53 5.01
CA HIS A 54 -9.98 -1.80 5.98
C HIS A 54 -8.90 -2.73 5.41
N THR A 55 -9.31 -3.78 4.70
CA THR A 55 -8.37 -4.71 4.03
C THR A 55 -7.55 -3.98 2.97
N SER A 56 -8.19 -3.19 2.11
CA SER A 56 -7.51 -2.42 1.08
C SER A 56 -6.55 -1.39 1.67
N LEU A 57 -6.95 -0.66 2.72
CA LEU A 57 -6.11 0.34 3.36
C LEU A 57 -4.88 -0.27 4.02
N THR A 58 -5.04 -1.42 4.68
CA THR A 58 -3.93 -2.20 5.25
C THR A 58 -2.93 -2.63 4.17
N ALA A 59 -3.43 -3.09 3.01
CA ALA A 59 -2.59 -3.48 1.89
C ALA A 59 -1.88 -2.29 1.24
N ILE A 60 -2.53 -1.12 1.14
CA ILE A 60 -1.95 0.12 0.61
C ILE A 60 -0.79 0.58 1.51
N GLU A 61 -0.98 0.57 2.83
CA GLU A 61 0.07 0.94 3.79
C GLU A 61 1.29 0.03 3.71
N ALA A 62 1.05 -1.28 3.60
CA ALA A 62 2.12 -2.26 3.39
C ALA A 62 2.85 -2.01 2.05
N CYS A 63 2.12 -1.71 0.97
CA CYS A 63 2.74 -1.36 -0.31
C CYS A 63 3.57 -0.08 -0.23
N ALA A 64 3.11 0.95 0.49
CA ALA A 64 3.89 2.17 0.72
C ALA A 64 5.20 1.88 1.46
N SER A 65 5.19 0.97 2.44
CA SER A 65 6.41 0.50 3.09
C SER A 65 7.36 -0.20 2.09
N LEU A 66 6.83 -1.03 1.18
CA LEU A 66 7.62 -1.67 0.11
C LEU A 66 8.16 -0.69 -0.94
N PHE A 67 7.46 0.43 -1.19
CA PHE A 67 7.91 1.48 -2.11
C PHE A 67 8.95 2.41 -1.51
N THR A 68 9.11 2.45 -0.18
CA THR A 68 10.05 3.36 0.52
C THR A 68 11.47 3.37 -0.07
N PRO A 69 12.13 2.24 -0.42
CA PRO A 69 13.46 2.27 -1.04
C PRO A 69 13.49 2.87 -2.46
N PHE A 70 12.36 2.94 -3.17
CA PHE A 70 12.27 3.45 -4.55
C PHE A 70 11.69 4.88 -4.61
N MET A 71 10.72 5.18 -3.74
CA MET A 71 9.94 6.41 -3.72
C MET A 71 9.71 6.87 -2.28
N PRO A 72 10.75 7.31 -1.55
CA PRO A 72 10.66 7.56 -0.11
C PRO A 72 9.67 8.66 0.25
N THR A 73 9.67 9.77 -0.50
CA THR A 73 8.83 10.94 -0.20
C THR A 73 7.34 10.64 -0.35
N THR A 74 6.92 10.04 -1.47
CA THR A 74 5.50 9.71 -1.70
C THR A 74 5.05 8.56 -0.81
N SER A 75 5.92 7.60 -0.51
CA SER A 75 5.65 6.54 0.46
C SER A 75 5.34 7.12 1.85
N GLU A 76 6.10 8.11 2.28
CA GLU A 76 5.88 8.76 3.57
C GLU A 76 4.57 9.57 3.61
N ILE A 77 4.22 10.26 2.52
CA ILE A 77 2.92 10.94 2.39
C ILE A 77 1.76 9.95 2.57
N VAL A 78 1.81 8.81 1.87
CA VAL A 78 0.76 7.78 1.97
C VAL A 78 0.71 7.16 3.37
N LYS A 79 1.88 6.81 3.94
CA LYS A 79 1.97 6.24 5.29
C LYS A 79 1.48 7.22 6.37
N GLY A 80 1.71 8.51 6.19
CA GLY A 80 1.28 9.56 7.11
C GLY A 80 -0.22 9.86 7.04
N ALA A 81 -0.85 9.59 5.90
CA ALA A 81 -2.29 9.76 5.72
C ALA A 81 -3.15 8.70 6.43
N ILE A 82 -2.54 7.58 6.78
CA ILE A 82 -3.18 6.42 7.39
C ILE A 82 -2.77 6.35 8.86
N GLU A 83 -3.71 6.60 9.77
CA GLU A 83 -3.47 6.41 11.19
C GLU A 83 -3.35 4.92 11.55
N LYS A 84 -2.35 4.59 12.37
CA LYS A 84 -2.00 3.22 12.74
C LYS A 84 -1.86 3.10 14.26
N ASN A 85 -2.23 1.95 14.80
CA ASN A 85 -1.99 1.60 16.20
C ASN A 85 -0.56 1.05 16.40
N THR A 86 0.06 0.55 15.34
CA THR A 86 1.45 0.05 15.34
C THR A 86 2.32 0.85 14.37
N ASN A 87 3.64 0.82 14.59
CA ASN A 87 4.62 1.47 13.72
C ASN A 87 5.73 0.51 13.31
N ASN A 88 5.35 -0.48 12.51
CA ASN A 88 6.23 -1.49 11.95
C ASN A 88 6.76 -1.05 10.58
N ASN A 89 8.05 -1.27 10.34
CA ASN A 89 8.69 -0.93 9.05
C ASN A 89 8.63 -2.07 8.02
N TRP A 90 8.64 -3.34 8.47
CA TRP A 90 8.72 -4.52 7.60
C TRP A 90 7.71 -5.62 7.98
N SER A 91 6.61 -5.24 8.61
CA SER A 91 5.48 -6.12 8.88
C SER A 91 4.17 -5.34 8.78
N VAL A 92 3.06 -6.06 8.63
CA VAL A 92 1.73 -5.45 8.52
C VAL A 92 1.43 -4.62 9.77
N ASN A 93 0.94 -3.41 9.56
CA ASN A 93 0.49 -2.54 10.64
C ASN A 93 -0.99 -2.74 10.95
N ASP A 94 -1.35 -2.59 12.22
CA ASP A 94 -2.75 -2.50 12.63
C ASP A 94 -3.26 -1.08 12.33
N ILE A 95 -4.16 -0.97 11.36
CA ILE A 95 -4.73 0.30 10.94
C ILE A 95 -5.83 0.73 11.92
N LYS A 96 -5.72 1.95 12.44
CA LYS A 96 -6.65 2.48 13.44
C LYS A 96 -8.03 2.70 12.82
N LYS A 97 -9.03 2.00 13.36
CA LYS A 97 -10.43 2.09 12.92
C LYS A 97 -11.09 3.37 13.45
N GLY A 98 -11.91 4.01 12.63
CA GLY A 98 -12.63 5.24 12.99
C GLY A 98 -11.78 6.51 12.97
N ALA A 99 -10.49 6.42 12.63
CA ALA A 99 -9.64 7.58 12.40
C ALA A 99 -10.01 8.28 11.07
N PRO A 100 -9.99 9.62 11.02
CA PRO A 100 -10.14 10.34 9.76
C PRO A 100 -8.92 10.09 8.87
N LEU A 101 -9.14 9.91 7.57
CA LEU A 101 -8.05 9.91 6.59
C LEU A 101 -7.64 11.35 6.29
N GLN A 102 -6.34 11.61 6.22
CA GLN A 102 -5.85 12.92 5.78
C GLN A 102 -5.97 13.05 4.27
N ASP A 103 -6.35 14.24 3.81
CA ASP A 103 -6.30 14.55 2.38
C ASP A 103 -4.84 14.74 1.94
N ILE A 104 -4.42 13.97 0.95
CA ILE A 104 -3.06 13.97 0.39
C ILE A 104 -2.98 14.65 -0.97
N GLY A 105 -4.11 15.10 -1.53
CA GLY A 105 -4.17 15.68 -2.87
C GLY A 105 -3.64 14.75 -3.96
N HIS A 106 -3.02 15.33 -5.00
CA HIS A 106 -2.45 14.57 -6.12
C HIS A 106 -1.03 14.12 -5.78
N LEU A 107 -0.81 12.80 -5.66
CA LEU A 107 0.52 12.22 -5.41
C LEU A 107 1.48 12.38 -6.59
N PHE A 108 0.97 12.29 -7.81
CA PHE A 108 1.76 12.40 -9.03
C PHE A 108 1.05 13.31 -10.02
N LYS A 109 1.82 14.21 -10.66
CA LYS A 109 1.34 14.95 -11.83
C LYS A 109 1.39 14.02 -13.04
N LYS A 110 0.32 14.00 -13.83
CA LYS A 110 0.37 13.34 -15.13
C LYS A 110 1.34 14.12 -16.01
N PHE A 111 2.26 13.43 -16.67
CA PHE A 111 3.07 14.05 -17.71
C PHE A 111 2.17 14.27 -18.94
N ASP A 112 2.22 15.49 -19.47
CA ASP A 112 1.62 15.84 -20.76
C ASP A 112 2.41 15.23 -21.92
#